data_AF-A0A3B4B5W4-F1
#
_entry.id   AF-A0A3B4B5W4-F1
#
_cell.length_a   1.000
_cell.length_b   1.000
_cell.length_c   1.000
_cell.angle_alpha   90.00
_cell.angle_beta   90.00
_cell.angle_gamma   90.00
#
_symmetry.space_group_name_H-M   'P 1'
#
loop_
_entity.id
_entity.type
_entity.pdbx_description
1 polymer ?
#
loop_
_entity_poly.entity_id
_entity_poly.type
_entity_poly.pdbx_seq_one_letter_code
_entity_poly.pdbx_strand_id
1 'polypeptide(L)'
;MSQAQAESVIRNIICELVQRCASHGNEVSETLAAFMIKAVVLDPRNGFDVDRTLTPHDVQKLTEICLQRLTERCSPFLDTVKMQVYFDLNYTTRSKYISNDLCSLYISISSTELFNEVCLLTLMLMKIENCAVQRSL
;
A
#
# COMPACT_ATOMS: atom_id res chain seq x y z
N MET A 1 -22.79 -7.66 3.23
CA MET A 1 -22.84 -6.60 2.21
C MET A 1 -22.68 -7.23 0.84
N SER A 2 -23.29 -6.67 -0.21
CA SER A 2 -22.97 -7.12 -1.57
C SER A 2 -21.58 -6.62 -1.98
N GLN A 3 -20.89 -7.33 -2.88
CA GLN A 3 -19.58 -6.94 -3.39
C GLN A 3 -19.55 -5.48 -3.90
N ALA A 4 -20.63 -5.04 -4.56
CA ALA A 4 -20.80 -3.68 -5.04
C ALA A 4 -20.86 -2.62 -3.92
N GLN A 5 -21.42 -2.96 -2.75
CA GLN A 5 -21.46 -2.05 -1.61
C GLN A 5 -20.07 -1.89 -0.99
N ALA A 6 -19.32 -2.98 -0.84
CA ALA A 6 -17.95 -2.92 -0.33
C ALA A 6 -17.05 -2.09 -1.26
N GLU A 7 -17.15 -2.32 -2.57
CA GLU A 7 -16.41 -1.56 -3.58
C GLU A 7 -16.73 -0.06 -3.56
N SER A 8 -18.01 0.30 -3.35
CA SER A 8 -18.43 1.70 -3.18
C SER A 8 -17.82 2.34 -1.93
N VAL A 9 -17.81 1.63 -0.80
CA VAL A 9 -17.19 2.12 0.44
C VAL A 9 -15.69 2.36 0.25
N ILE A 10 -14.98 1.40 -0.36
CA ILE A 10 -13.53 1.55 -0.63
C ILE A 10 -13.25 2.72 -1.58
N ARG A 11 -14.05 2.89 -2.65
CA ARG A 11 -13.93 4.06 -3.54
C ARG A 11 -14.08 5.38 -2.79
N ASN A 12 -15.07 5.47 -1.89
CA ASN A 12 -15.28 6.69 -1.10
C ASN A 12 -14.07 6.98 -0.20
N ILE A 13 -13.49 5.96 0.43
CA ILE A 13 -12.28 6.11 1.24
C ILE A 13 -11.10 6.60 0.38
N ILE A 14 -10.91 6.03 -0.81
CA ILE A 14 -9.84 6.46 -1.74
C ILE A 14 -9.99 7.95 -2.08
N CYS A 15 -11.19 8.38 -2.48
CA CYS A 15 -11.46 9.79 -2.79
C CYS A 15 -11.19 10.70 -1.59
N GLU A 16 -11.64 10.30 -0.39
CA GLU A 16 -11.40 11.05 0.84
C GLU A 16 -9.90 11.18 1.14
N LEU A 17 -9.13 10.09 1.00
CA LEU A 17 -7.69 10.10 1.24
C LEU A 17 -6.94 11.02 0.29
N VAL A 18 -7.26 10.99 -1.01
CA VAL A 18 -6.63 11.88 -2.00
C VAL A 18 -6.90 13.34 -1.66
N GLN A 19 -8.15 13.68 -1.33
CA GLN A 19 -8.54 15.04 -0.94
C GLN A 19 -7.84 15.49 0.35
N ARG A 20 -7.82 14.63 1.38
CA ARG A 20 -7.17 14.95 2.67
C ARG A 20 -5.65 15.03 2.53
N CYS A 21 -5.00 14.20 1.72
CA CYS A 21 -3.56 14.32 1.49
C CYS A 21 -3.23 15.64 0.77
N ALA A 22 -4.02 16.01 -0.24
CA ALA A 22 -3.83 17.25 -0.99
C ALA A 22 -3.97 18.49 -0.09
N SER A 23 -4.94 18.49 0.86
CA SER A 23 -5.08 19.59 1.83
C SER A 23 -3.90 19.70 2.79
N HIS A 24 -3.13 18.62 2.99
CA HIS A 24 -1.89 18.59 3.77
C HIS A 24 -0.64 18.85 2.90
N GLY A 25 -0.81 19.22 1.62
CA GLY A 25 0.29 19.48 0.69
C GLY A 25 0.98 18.24 0.13
N ASN A 26 0.37 17.06 0.25
CA ASN A 26 0.89 15.80 -0.29
C ASN A 26 0.00 15.35 -1.45
N GLU A 27 0.52 15.34 -2.67
CA GLU A 27 -0.19 14.76 -3.81
C GLU A 27 -0.05 13.24 -3.80
N VAL A 28 -1.18 12.54 -3.76
CA VAL A 28 -1.27 11.09 -3.74
C VAL A 28 -2.22 10.65 -4.85
N SER A 29 -1.80 9.68 -5.67
CA SER A 29 -2.67 9.10 -6.69
C SER A 29 -3.69 8.12 -6.08
N GLU A 30 -4.84 7.96 -6.72
CA GLU A 30 -5.86 6.98 -6.32
C GLU A 30 -5.28 5.56 -6.21
N THR A 31 -4.38 5.18 -7.14
CA THR A 31 -3.68 3.90 -7.11
C THR A 31 -2.84 3.75 -5.84
N LEU A 32 -2.05 4.76 -5.47
CA LEU A 32 -1.25 4.70 -4.25
C LEU A 32 -2.12 4.61 -3.00
N ALA A 33 -3.23 5.34 -2.96
CA ALA A 33 -4.20 5.26 -1.85
C ALA A 33 -4.84 3.87 -1.75
N ALA A 34 -5.20 3.24 -2.87
CA ALA A 34 -5.76 1.88 -2.89
C ALA A 34 -4.76 0.84 -2.36
N PHE A 35 -3.49 0.94 -2.78
CA PHE A 35 -2.42 0.07 -2.28
C PHE A 35 -2.14 0.28 -0.79
N MET A 36 -2.21 1.54 -0.32
CA MET A 36 -2.10 1.86 1.10
C MET A 36 -3.22 1.20 1.91
N ILE A 37 -4.47 1.32 1.47
CA ILE A 37 -5.62 0.66 2.12
C ILE A 37 -5.39 -0.84 2.22
N LYS A 38 -4.98 -1.48 1.12
CA LYS A 38 -4.66 -2.91 1.09
C LYS A 38 -3.58 -3.25 2.12
N ALA A 39 -2.48 -2.50 2.16
CA ALA A 39 -1.39 -2.74 3.09
C ALA A 39 -1.82 -2.58 4.57
N VAL A 40 -2.67 -1.59 4.86
CA VAL A 40 -3.19 -1.34 6.22
C VAL A 40 -4.17 -2.42 6.66
N VAL A 41 -5.07 -2.86 5.78
CA VAL A 41 -6.06 -3.91 6.08
C VAL A 41 -5.37 -5.27 6.29
N LEU A 42 -4.33 -5.58 5.53
CA LEU A 42 -3.61 -6.84 5.62
C LEU A 42 -2.60 -6.91 6.77
N ASP A 43 -2.24 -5.78 7.40
CA ASP A 43 -1.35 -5.79 8.55
C ASP A 43 -2.12 -6.24 9.81
N PRO A 44 -1.81 -7.42 10.39
CA PRO A 44 -2.56 -7.97 11.52
C PRO A 44 -2.49 -7.07 12.77
N ARG A 45 -1.48 -6.20 12.87
CA ARG A 45 -1.34 -5.25 13.99
C ARG A 45 -2.43 -4.18 13.99
N ASN A 46 -3.04 -3.91 12.83
CA ASN A 46 -4.13 -2.94 12.74
C ASN A 46 -5.49 -3.54 13.16
N GLY A 47 -5.59 -4.86 13.27
CA GLY A 47 -6.78 -5.55 13.79
C GLY A 47 -8.01 -5.41 12.90
N PHE A 48 -7.82 -5.35 11.58
CA PHE A 48 -8.91 -5.47 10.62
C PHE A 48 -9.17 -6.95 10.32
N ASP A 49 -10.45 -7.32 10.27
CA ASP A 49 -10.90 -8.65 9.86
C ASP A 49 -11.32 -8.57 8.39
N VAL A 50 -10.59 -9.31 7.54
CA VAL A 50 -10.80 -9.30 6.07
C VAL A 50 -12.12 -10.01 5.71
N ASP A 51 -12.59 -10.93 6.56
CA ASP A 51 -13.80 -11.70 6.32
C ASP A 51 -15.06 -10.99 6.83
N ARG A 52 -14.90 -9.92 7.62
CA ARG A 52 -16.01 -9.12 8.16
C ARG A 52 -16.28 -7.88 7.32
N THR A 53 -17.55 -7.49 7.27
CA THR A 53 -17.94 -6.17 6.74
C THR A 53 -17.40 -5.04 7.60
N LEU A 54 -16.84 -4.01 6.95
CA LEU A 54 -16.39 -2.78 7.60
C LEU A 54 -17.58 -2.04 8.24
N THR A 55 -17.48 -1.76 9.54
CA THR A 55 -18.41 -0.86 10.23
C THR A 55 -18.02 0.60 9.97
N PRO A 56 -18.90 1.57 10.23
CA PRO A 56 -18.55 2.99 10.12
C PRO A 56 -17.32 3.38 10.96
N HIS A 57 -17.15 2.74 12.13
CA HIS A 57 -15.96 2.92 12.96
C HIS A 57 -14.70 2.34 12.29
N ASP A 58 -14.81 1.16 11.67
CA ASP A 58 -13.69 0.55 10.93
C ASP A 58 -13.28 1.43 9.75
N VAL A 59 -14.25 2.02 9.03
CA VAL A 59 -13.99 2.97 7.94
C VAL A 59 -13.23 4.19 8.45
N GLN A 60 -13.68 4.83 9.53
CA GLN A 60 -12.98 5.98 10.10
C GLN A 60 -11.56 5.63 10.55
N LYS A 61 -11.40 4.51 11.28
CA LYS A 61 -10.10 4.02 11.73
C LYS A 61 -9.17 3.74 10.54
N LEU A 62 -9.68 3.11 9.49
CA LEU A 62 -8.93 2.79 8.28
C LEU A 62 -8.46 4.06 7.57
N THR A 63 -9.36 5.02 7.37
CA THR A 63 -9.03 6.30 6.75
C THR A 63 -7.95 7.04 7.53
N GLU A 64 -8.06 7.08 8.86
CA GLU A 64 -7.09 7.82 9.69
C GLU A 64 -5.70 7.17 9.67
N ILE A 65 -5.63 5.84 9.80
CA ILE A 65 -4.35 5.13 9.70
C ILE A 65 -3.74 5.34 8.31
N CYS A 66 -4.53 5.22 7.24
CA CYS A 66 -4.03 5.43 5.87
C CYS A 66 -3.52 6.87 5.67
N LEU A 67 -4.26 7.87 6.12
CA LEU A 67 -3.85 9.27 6.01
C LEU A 67 -2.55 9.53 6.76
N GLN A 68 -2.44 9.05 8.00
CA GLN A 68 -1.22 9.17 8.79
C GLN A 68 -0.03 8.56 8.04
N ARG A 69 -0.17 7.35 7.48
CA ARG A 69 0.91 6.67 6.75
C ARG A 69 1.26 7.34 5.42
N LEU A 70 0.29 7.95 4.73
CA LEU A 70 0.51 8.66 3.47
C LEU A 70 1.19 10.02 3.65
N THR A 71 0.99 10.65 4.81
CA THR A 71 1.53 11.98 5.12
C THR A 71 2.80 11.93 5.98
N GLU A 72 3.19 10.74 6.43
CA GLU A 72 4.40 10.52 7.22
C GLU A 72 5.67 10.84 6.41
N ARG A 73 6.45 11.80 6.91
CA ARG A 73 7.74 12.16 6.30
C ARG A 73 8.78 11.08 6.57
N CYS A 74 9.59 10.79 5.54
CA CYS A 74 10.67 9.80 5.63
C CYS A 74 10.19 8.40 6.06
N SER A 75 8.97 8.00 5.69
CA SER A 75 8.40 6.70 6.04
C SER A 75 8.95 5.57 5.16
N PRO A 76 9.74 4.62 5.69
CA PRO A 76 10.22 3.47 4.92
C PRO A 76 9.08 2.60 4.41
N PHE A 77 8.00 2.51 5.19
CA PHE A 77 6.79 1.79 4.79
C PHE A 77 6.14 2.42 3.56
N LEU A 78 5.92 3.74 3.56
CA LEU A 78 5.33 4.44 2.41
C LEU A 78 6.19 4.26 1.15
N ASP A 79 7.50 4.32 1.28
CA ASP A 79 8.40 4.13 0.14
C ASP A 79 8.33 2.71 -0.42
N THR A 80 8.19 1.68 0.43
CA THR A 80 7.94 0.31 -0.02
C THR A 80 6.61 0.20 -0.78
N VAL A 81 5.54 0.84 -0.27
CA VAL A 81 4.24 0.85 -0.97
C VAL A 81 4.36 1.55 -2.34
N LYS A 82 5.06 2.68 -2.42
CA LYS A 82 5.33 3.38 -3.70
C LYS A 82 6.13 2.51 -4.67
N MET A 83 7.13 1.77 -4.18
CA MET A 83 7.89 0.83 -5.00
C MET A 83 7.01 -0.30 -5.54
N GLN A 84 6.13 -0.86 -4.71
CA GLN A 84 5.16 -1.88 -5.16
C GLN A 84 4.24 -1.32 -6.26
N VAL A 85 3.69 -0.12 -6.06
CA VAL A 85 2.84 0.54 -7.06
C VAL A 85 3.60 0.78 -8.36
N TYR A 86 4.83 1.31 -8.29
CA TYR A 86 5.66 1.52 -9.48
C TYR A 86 5.90 0.21 -10.24
N PHE A 87 6.23 -0.85 -9.52
CA PHE A 87 6.50 -2.15 -10.10
C PHE A 87 5.27 -2.74 -10.78
N ASP A 88 4.12 -2.71 -10.09
CA ASP A 88 2.87 -3.23 -10.64
C ASP A 88 2.44 -2.46 -11.88
N LEU A 89 2.58 -1.13 -11.89
CA LEU A 89 2.21 -0.31 -13.05
C LEU A 89 3.14 -0.50 -14.27
N ASN A 90 4.42 -0.76 -14.05
CA ASN A 90 5.43 -0.78 -15.12
C ASN A 90 5.78 -2.19 -15.62
N TYR A 91 5.62 -3.23 -14.78
CA TYR A 91 6.15 -4.57 -15.06
C TYR A 91 5.10 -5.67 -15.07
N THR A 92 4.03 -5.60 -14.27
CA THR A 92 2.97 -6.65 -14.31
C THR A 92 2.16 -6.61 -15.61
N THR A 93 1.88 -5.43 -16.15
CA THR A 93 1.24 -5.22 -17.47
C THR A 93 2.07 -5.79 -18.62
N ARG A 94 3.41 -5.79 -18.49
CA ARG A 94 4.35 -6.33 -19.48
C ARG A 94 4.54 -7.84 -19.36
N SER A 95 4.27 -8.42 -18.19
CA SER A 95 4.36 -9.87 -17.94
C SER A 95 3.20 -10.69 -18.52
N LYS A 96 2.12 -10.06 -19.00
CA LYS A 96 1.05 -10.76 -19.74
C LYS A 96 1.52 -11.45 -21.03
N TYR A 97 2.76 -11.18 -21.45
CA TYR A 97 3.42 -11.79 -22.62
C TYR A 97 4.39 -12.93 -22.27
N ILE A 98 4.63 -13.22 -20.98
CA ILE A 98 5.60 -14.24 -20.54
C ILE A 98 4.82 -15.39 -19.90
N SER A 99 4.84 -16.55 -20.57
CA SER A 99 4.25 -17.87 -20.27
C SER A 99 3.50 -18.07 -18.94
N ASN A 100 2.29 -18.63 -19.07
CA ASN A 100 1.22 -18.76 -18.07
C ASN A 100 1.59 -19.39 -16.71
N ASP A 101 2.69 -20.14 -16.60
CA ASP A 101 3.03 -20.85 -15.34
C ASP A 101 3.81 -19.97 -14.34
N LEU A 102 4.63 -19.03 -14.82
CA LEU A 102 5.35 -18.10 -13.95
C LEU A 102 4.47 -16.91 -13.51
N CYS A 103 3.53 -16.51 -14.37
CA CYS A 103 2.62 -15.39 -14.12
C CYS A 103 1.67 -15.66 -12.94
N SER A 104 1.16 -16.89 -12.82
CA SER A 104 0.33 -17.28 -11.66
C SER A 104 1.12 -17.25 -10.36
N LEU A 105 2.34 -17.80 -10.35
CA LEU A 105 3.20 -17.79 -9.17
C LEU A 105 3.59 -16.36 -8.76
N TYR A 106 3.85 -15.48 -9.73
CA TYR A 106 4.21 -14.08 -9.51
C TYR A 106 3.04 -13.21 -9.03
N ILE A 107 1.84 -13.39 -9.57
CA ILE A 107 0.63 -12.73 -9.05
C ILE A 107 0.35 -13.20 -7.61
N SER A 108 0.54 -14.50 -7.33
CA SER A 108 0.45 -15.03 -5.97
C SER A 108 1.52 -14.45 -5.04
N ILE A 109 2.77 -14.29 -5.49
CA ILE A 109 3.86 -13.68 -4.71
C ILE A 109 3.64 -12.18 -4.47
N SER A 110 3.19 -11.41 -5.47
CA SER A 110 2.80 -9.99 -5.29
C SER A 110 1.55 -9.81 -4.43
N SER A 111 0.78 -10.88 -4.22
CA SER A 111 -0.41 -10.90 -3.35
C SER A 111 -0.14 -11.46 -1.96
N THR A 112 1.04 -12.07 -1.72
CA THR A 112 1.37 -12.71 -0.46
C THR A 112 2.45 -11.95 0.29
N GLU A 113 2.39 -12.08 1.61
CA GLU A 113 3.15 -11.41 2.66
C GLU A 113 4.69 -11.44 2.50
N LEU A 114 5.22 -12.18 1.52
CA LEU A 114 6.65 -12.33 1.22
C LEU A 114 7.31 -11.08 0.61
N PHE A 115 6.58 -10.20 -0.09
CA PHE A 115 7.21 -8.98 -0.62
C PHE A 115 7.59 -8.02 0.52
N ASN A 116 6.84 -8.01 1.63
CA ASN A 116 7.21 -7.23 2.80
C ASN A 116 8.51 -7.76 3.42
N GLU A 117 8.67 -9.05 3.68
CA GLU A 117 9.90 -9.54 4.32
C GLU A 117 11.15 -9.44 3.43
N VAL A 118 11.07 -9.80 2.14
CA VAL A 118 12.24 -9.82 1.25
C VAL A 118 12.67 -8.42 0.81
N CYS A 119 11.71 -7.52 0.51
CA CYS A 119 12.06 -6.14 0.17
C CYS A 119 12.39 -5.29 1.40
N LEU A 120 11.77 -5.50 2.57
CA LEU A 120 12.16 -4.77 3.78
C LEU A 120 13.59 -5.11 4.20
N LEU A 121 14.05 -6.36 4.09
CA LEU A 121 15.45 -6.70 4.40
C LEU A 121 16.44 -6.05 3.42
N THR A 122 16.13 -6.07 2.12
CA THR A 122 17.03 -5.50 1.09
C THR A 122 17.01 -3.95 1.10
N LEU A 123 15.86 -3.33 1.38
CA LEU A 123 15.71 -1.87 1.46
C LEU A 123 16.13 -1.29 2.82
N MET A 124 15.93 -2.00 3.95
CA MET A 124 16.46 -1.55 5.24
C MET A 124 17.98 -1.48 5.22
N LEU A 125 18.66 -2.45 4.59
CA LEU A 125 20.11 -2.40 4.40
C LEU A 125 20.54 -1.18 3.57
N MET A 126 19.87 -0.91 2.44
CA MET A 126 20.19 0.25 1.59
C MET A 126 19.83 1.61 2.23
N LYS A 127 18.82 1.67 3.11
CA LYS A 127 18.41 2.90 3.80
C LYS A 127 19.18 3.18 5.08
N ILE A 128 19.63 2.16 5.82
CA ILE A 128 20.55 2.34 6.95
C ILE A 128 21.85 2.95 6.42
N GLU A 129 22.34 2.50 5.27
CA GLU A 129 23.51 3.10 4.62
C GLU A 129 23.25 4.55 4.18
N ASN A 130 22.13 4.87 3.53
CA ASN A 130 21.83 6.24 3.10
C ASN A 130 21.53 7.22 4.25
N CYS A 131 20.84 6.77 5.31
CA CYS A 131 20.52 7.59 6.47
C CYS A 131 21.76 7.85 7.34
N ALA A 132 22.73 6.93 7.37
CA ALA A 132 24.04 7.15 7.97
C ALA A 132 24.86 8.18 7.16
N VAL A 133 24.82 8.11 5.83
CA VAL A 133 25.54 9.06 4.94
C VAL A 133 24.99 10.49 5.05
N GLN A 134 23.69 10.67 5.23
CA GLN A 134 23.08 12.01 5.41
C GLN A 134 23.30 12.62 6.80
N ARG A 135 23.76 11.86 7.80
CA ARG A 135 24.15 12.40 9.13
C ARG A 135 25.63 12.76 9.25
N SER A 136 26.45 12.35 8.29
CA SER A 136 27.89 12.63 8.24
C SER A 136 28.27 13.81 7.34
N LEU A 137 27.29 14.59 6.85
CA LEU A 137 27.45 15.79 6.03
C LEU A 137 26.81 17.00 6.73
#